data_AF-A0AAV1VES4-F1
#
_entry.id   AF-A0AAV1VES4-F1
#
_cell.length_a   1.000
_cell.length_b   1.000
_cell.length_c   1.000
_cell.angle_alpha   90.00
_cell.angle_beta   90.00
_cell.angle_gamma   90.00
#
_symmetry.space_group_name_H-M   'P 1'
#
loop_
_entity.id
_entity.type
_entity.pdbx_description
1 polymer ?
#
loop_
_entity_poly.entity_id
_entity_poly.type
_entity_poly.pdbx_seq_one_letter_code
_entity_poly.pdbx_strand_id
1 'polypeptide(L)'
;MTVNRRASANAVETAADLSEPSTFEAVVSGPDQVHWRKAIHAELELMRLRNVFRAAKLPNGQRVISTKWVFKIKRKADGSIEKC
;
A
#
# COMPACT_ATOMS: atom_id res chain seq x y z
N MET A 1 -49.61 -18.54 -14.86
CA MET A 1 -48.28 -18.46 -15.51
C MET A 1 -47.69 -17.11 -15.17
N THR A 2 -46.82 -17.07 -14.17
CA THR A 2 -46.33 -15.83 -13.56
C THR A 2 -45.14 -15.28 -14.33
N VAL A 3 -45.12 -13.96 -14.44
CA VAL A 3 -44.27 -13.11 -15.28
C VAL A 3 -42.76 -13.33 -15.04
N ASN A 4 -42.05 -13.42 -16.16
CA ASN A 4 -40.61 -13.33 -16.30
C ASN A 4 -40.09 -11.96 -15.83
N ARG A 5 -39.17 -11.95 -14.85
CA ARG A 5 -38.21 -10.87 -14.59
C ARG A 5 -37.22 -11.38 -13.56
N ARG A 6 -35.95 -11.49 -13.96
CA ARG A 6 -34.86 -10.97 -13.12
C ARG A 6 -33.64 -10.69 -13.99
N ALA A 7 -33.21 -9.45 -13.86
CA ALA A 7 -32.07 -8.84 -14.49
C ALA A 7 -30.82 -9.71 -14.31
N SER A 8 -30.03 -9.77 -15.38
CA SER A 8 -28.65 -10.20 -15.30
C SER A 8 -27.92 -9.19 -14.40
N ALA A 9 -27.69 -9.58 -13.14
CA ALA A 9 -26.77 -8.86 -12.28
C ALA A 9 -25.39 -9.43 -12.58
N ASN A 10 -24.63 -8.74 -13.43
CA ASN A 10 -23.18 -8.86 -13.41
C ASN A 10 -22.76 -8.50 -11.98
N ALA A 11 -22.46 -9.52 -11.19
CA ALA A 11 -21.77 -9.36 -9.93
C ALA A 11 -20.39 -8.80 -10.27
N VAL A 12 -20.25 -7.48 -10.14
CA VAL A 12 -18.94 -6.86 -10.04
C VAL A 12 -18.36 -7.41 -8.75
N GLU A 13 -17.53 -8.44 -8.90
CA GLU A 13 -16.76 -9.07 -7.85
C GLU A 13 -16.01 -7.93 -7.14
N THR A 14 -16.47 -7.61 -5.93
CA THR A 14 -15.84 -6.65 -5.03
C THR A 14 -14.38 -7.03 -4.90
N ALA A 15 -13.51 -6.28 -5.58
CA ALA A 15 -12.07 -6.31 -5.37
C ALA A 15 -11.86 -6.28 -3.87
N ALA A 16 -11.24 -7.34 -3.33
CA ALA A 16 -10.98 -7.50 -1.92
C ALA A 16 -10.63 -6.15 -1.29
N ASP A 17 -11.38 -5.77 -0.26
CA ASP A 17 -11.15 -4.59 0.54
C ASP A 17 -9.80 -4.78 1.26
N LEU A 18 -8.72 -4.57 0.52
CA LEU A 18 -7.39 -4.40 1.07
C LEU A 18 -7.42 -3.09 1.83
N SER A 19 -7.93 -3.17 3.06
CA SER A 19 -7.89 -2.10 4.04
C SER A 19 -6.44 -1.64 4.14
N GLU A 20 -6.19 -0.38 3.79
CA GLU A 20 -4.85 0.19 3.80
C GLU A 20 -4.29 0.07 5.22
N PRO A 21 -3.24 -0.75 5.42
CA PRO A 21 -2.75 -1.02 6.76
C PRO A 21 -2.19 0.27 7.35
N SER A 22 -2.59 0.55 8.59
CA SER A 22 -2.23 1.80 9.29
C SER A 22 -0.84 1.74 9.95
N THR A 23 -0.23 0.55 9.98
CA THR A 23 1.06 0.27 10.62
C THR A 23 1.95 -0.60 9.72
N PHE A 24 3.27 -0.42 9.85
CA PHE A 24 4.26 -1.26 9.17
C PHE A 24 4.14 -2.73 9.58
N GLU A 25 3.80 -3.01 10.85
CA GLU A 25 3.64 -4.38 11.33
C GLU A 25 2.47 -5.10 10.65
N ALA A 26 1.33 -4.42 10.48
CA ALA A 26 0.19 -4.97 9.75
C ALA A 26 0.52 -5.24 8.27
N VAL A 27 1.35 -4.38 7.66
CA VAL A 27 1.86 -4.57 6.30
C VAL A 27 2.72 -5.83 6.19
N VAL A 28 3.71 -5.99 7.07
CA VAL A 28 4.72 -7.05 6.93
C VAL A 28 4.29 -8.40 7.48
N SER A 29 3.13 -8.47 8.12
CA SER A 29 2.50 -9.70 8.64
C SER A 29 1.19 -10.04 7.91
N GLY A 30 0.74 -9.17 6.99
CA GLY A 30 -0.49 -9.35 6.24
C GLY A 30 -0.36 -10.31 5.04
N PRO A 31 -1.48 -10.68 4.42
CA PRO A 31 -1.49 -11.58 3.25
C PRO A 31 -0.69 -11.02 2.07
N ASP A 32 -0.72 -9.70 1.88
CA ASP A 32 -0.02 -9.02 0.79
C ASP A 32 1.40 -8.56 1.14
N GLN A 33 1.98 -9.06 2.24
CA GLN A 33 3.30 -8.64 2.73
C GLN A 33 4.40 -8.62 1.65
N VAL A 34 4.32 -9.55 0.69
CA VAL A 34 5.32 -9.67 -0.39
C VAL A 34 5.28 -8.47 -1.32
N HIS A 35 4.07 -8.03 -1.72
CA HIS A 35 3.87 -6.88 -2.59
C HIS A 35 4.34 -5.60 -1.88
N TRP A 36 3.88 -5.40 -0.66
CA TRP A 36 4.26 -4.23 0.13
C TRP A 36 5.75 -4.16 0.42
N ARG A 37 6.41 -5.27 0.79
CA ARG A 37 7.88 -5.28 1.00
C ARG A 37 8.61 -4.90 -0.28
N LYS A 38 8.16 -5.41 -1.43
CA LYS A 38 8.73 -5.05 -2.73
C LYS A 38 8.57 -3.56 -3.03
N ALA A 39 7.40 -2.98 -2.75
CA ALA A 39 7.16 -1.55 -2.93
C ALA A 39 7.98 -0.68 -1.97
N ILE A 40 8.06 -1.04 -0.69
CA ILE A 40 8.89 -0.36 0.32
C ILE A 40 10.36 -0.35 -0.14
N HIS A 41 10.90 -1.49 -0.54
CA HIS A 41 12.28 -1.58 -1.02
C HIS A 41 12.50 -0.74 -2.29
N ALA A 42 11.57 -0.79 -3.25
CA ALA A 42 11.66 0.01 -4.46
C ALA A 42 11.65 1.52 -4.15
N GLU A 43 10.81 1.97 -3.22
CA GLU A 43 10.73 3.38 -2.84
C GLU A 43 12.00 3.84 -2.10
N LEU A 44 12.49 3.06 -1.13
CA LEU A 44 13.74 3.34 -0.43
C LEU A 44 14.93 3.42 -1.39
N GLU A 45 14.98 2.54 -2.38
CA GLU A 45 16.04 2.53 -3.39
C GLU A 45 15.94 3.75 -4.31
N LEU A 46 14.73 4.13 -4.75
CA LEU A 46 14.54 5.37 -5.52
C LEU A 46 14.96 6.60 -4.73
N MET A 47 14.64 6.66 -3.44
CA MET A 47 15.07 7.75 -2.58
C MET A 47 16.60 7.80 -2.41
N ARG A 48 17.23 6.63 -2.28
CA ARG A 48 18.71 6.50 -2.28
C ARG A 48 19.30 7.01 -3.58
N LEU A 49 18.80 6.57 -4.72
CA LEU A 49 19.26 6.99 -6.05
C LEU A 49 19.07 8.49 -6.31
N ARG A 50 17.98 9.06 -5.79
CA ARG A 50 17.70 10.50 -5.88
C ARG A 50 18.48 11.35 -4.86
N ASN A 51 19.27 10.73 -3.98
CA ASN A 51 20.02 11.40 -2.92
C ASN A 51 19.16 12.31 -2.03
N VAL A 52 17.89 11.97 -1.81
CA VAL A 52 16.98 12.77 -0.96
C VAL A 52 17.23 12.57 0.53
N PHE A 53 17.81 11.43 0.93
CA PHE A 53 18.24 11.19 2.32
C PHE A 53 19.60 10.49 2.37
N ARG A 54 20.28 10.63 3.52
CA ARG A 54 21.46 9.85 3.87
C ARG A 54 21.34 9.35 5.30
N ALA A 55 21.82 8.14 5.56
CA ALA A 55 21.96 7.66 6.93
C ALA A 55 22.96 8.55 7.67
N ALA A 56 22.62 8.97 8.88
CA ALA A 56 23.48 9.80 9.72
C ALA A 56 23.39 9.34 11.18
N LYS A 57 24.49 9.48 11.91
CA LYS A 57 24.48 9.29 13.37
C LYS A 57 23.80 10.50 14.00
N LEU A 58 22.97 10.26 15.02
CA LEU A 58 22.40 11.32 15.83
C LEU A 58 23.53 12.03 16.60
N PRO A 59 23.71 13.36 16.45
CA PRO A 59 24.71 14.08 17.23
C PRO A 59 24.35 14.10 18.72
N ASN A 60 25.36 14.15 19.58
CA ASN A 60 25.17 14.17 21.03
C ASN A 60 24.32 15.37 21.45
N GLY A 61 23.38 15.13 22.39
CA GLY A 61 22.49 16.16 22.92
C GLY A 61 21.35 16.58 21.97
N GLN A 62 21.21 15.95 20.81
CA GLN A 62 20.11 16.24 19.88
C GLN A 62 18.96 15.25 20.02
N ARG A 63 17.75 15.71 19.67
CA ARG A 63 16.54 14.89 19.63
C ARG A 63 16.20 14.52 18.20
N VAL A 64 15.97 13.23 17.96
CA VAL A 64 15.51 12.70 16.66
C VAL A 64 14.10 13.21 16.38
N ILE A 65 13.84 13.57 15.12
CA ILE A 65 12.47 13.77 14.63
C ILE A 65 11.94 12.41 14.19
N SER A 66 10.84 11.96 14.78
CA SER A 66 10.21 10.70 14.39
C SER A 66 9.65 10.79 12.96
N THR A 67 9.66 9.67 12.26
CA THR A 67 9.03 9.52 10.94
C THR A 67 8.06 8.35 10.99
N LYS A 68 6.96 8.45 10.26
CA LYS A 68 5.93 7.41 10.17
C LYS A 68 5.75 7.00 8.70
N TRP A 69 5.55 5.71 8.47
CA TRP A 69 5.12 5.19 7.18
C TRP A 69 3.61 5.38 6.98
N VAL A 70 3.24 5.81 5.78
CA VAL A 70 1.84 5.87 5.32
C VAL A 70 1.74 5.00 4.07
N PHE A 71 0.86 4.01 4.12
CA PHE A 71 0.67 3.05 3.04
C PHE A 71 -0.58 3.43 2.26
N LYS A 72 -0.49 3.37 0.94
CA LYS A 72 -1.60 3.69 0.04
C LYS A 72 -1.54 2.79 -1.18
N ILE A 73 -2.69 2.22 -1.54
CA ILE A 73 -2.79 1.38 -2.75
C ILE A 73 -3.05 2.29 -3.94
N LYS A 74 -2.17 2.24 -4.94
CA LYS A 74 -2.42 2.91 -6.21
C LYS A 74 -3.27 2.01 -7.09
N ARG A 75 -4.46 2.48 -7.46
CA ARG A 75 -5.40 1.78 -8.35
C ARG A 75 -5.39 2.42 -9.73
N LYS A 76 -5.56 1.59 -10.77
CA LYS A 76 -5.77 2.02 -12.15
C LYS A 76 -7.20 2.57 -12.32
N ALA A 77 -7.47 3.18 -13.49
CA ALA A 77 -8.79 3.69 -13.83
C ALA A 77 -9.90 2.62 -13.85
N ASP A 78 -9.53 1.35 -14.10
CA ASP A 78 -10.42 0.19 -14.06
C ASP A 78 -10.63 -0.37 -12.63
N GLY A 79 -10.04 0.25 -11.61
CA GLY A 79 -10.12 -0.17 -10.21
C GLY A 79 -9.14 -1.27 -9.79
N SER A 80 -8.39 -1.86 -10.74
CA SER A 80 -7.36 -2.86 -10.46
C SER A 80 -6.15 -2.25 -9.75
N ILE A 81 -5.41 -3.07 -8.99
CA ILE A 81 -4.22 -2.62 -8.26
C ILE A 81 -3.07 -2.40 -9.26
N GLU A 82 -2.56 -1.18 -9.31
CA GLU A 82 -1.37 -0.82 -10.09
C GLU A 82 -0.10 -1.08 -9.27
N LYS A 83 -0.12 -0.67 -8.00
CA LYS A 83 1.00 -0.81 -7.08
C LYS A 83 0.52 -0.76 -5.63
N CYS A 84 0.91 -1.76 -4.85
CA CYS A 84 0.92 -1.77 -3.39
C CYS A 84 2.34 -2.14 -2.94
#